data_AF-A0A6A4Q2P7-F1
#
_entry.id   AF-A0A6A4Q2P7-F1
#
_cell.length_a   1.000
_cell.length_b   1.000
_cell.length_c   1.000
_cell.angle_alpha   90.00
_cell.angle_beta   90.00
_cell.angle_gamma   90.00
#
_symmetry.space_group_name_H-M   'P 1'
#
loop_
_entity.id
_entity.type
_entity.pdbx_description
1 polymer ?
#
loop_
_entity_poly.entity_id
_entity_poly.type
_entity_poly.pdbx_seq_one_letter_code
_entity_poly.pdbx_strand_id
1 'polypeptide(L)'
;MNVPRNGTLFFSVTKVDNSTNLVCFEAPPHIVSDGIFGGKTNGRTPMKSFLPMFEMQMLLIFVLTQICHFILKPLGLPQFIPQMTAGLILGSLGTKEISKSMMNMLFPYGTHGVISSISSFGYVLFIFINGVQMDFSLITRTGRKAWAIAVIGIAVPLIAGHPLLYFLNHHIDTGFGGQYKDIYISLVSSTVTMFAVTATLLNELQIQNSELGRLALSSALAMDIISTILTTTGSVIAKYSETSLILKNLLLVYAMAVLVPLVCRPLMFLVIKHTPEGRPVKNAFIYIIVAMVLVLGWLSVYINQDFVLGVFILGLSVPEGPPLGSALVKKLHFFGSWFLLPIFVTTSVMRVDLFMEYPQGMVITVSSIVLFTHIVKIVACFVPAVYCNLPNKDALSLAFILNCKGVVEIGLYCSLYDSKV
;
A
#
# COMPACT_ATOMS: atom_id res chain seq x y z
N MET A 1 -20.46 3.96 24.19
CA MET A 1 -19.65 3.03 25.02
C MET A 1 -18.57 3.86 25.67
N ASN A 2 -18.54 3.96 27.00
CA ASN A 2 -17.41 4.57 27.72
C ASN A 2 -16.24 3.59 27.66
N VAL A 3 -15.08 4.03 27.17
CA VAL A 3 -13.89 3.18 27.17
C VAL A 3 -13.35 3.13 28.60
N PRO A 4 -13.14 1.95 29.21
CA PRO A 4 -12.63 1.85 30.57
C PRO A 4 -11.24 2.48 30.69
N ARG A 5 -10.91 3.03 31.88
CA ARG A 5 -9.66 3.77 32.15
C ARG A 5 -8.36 2.98 31.91
N ASN A 6 -8.44 1.66 31.81
CA ASN A 6 -7.32 0.77 31.46
C ASN A 6 -7.19 0.51 29.95
N GLY A 7 -8.16 0.92 29.14
CA GLY A 7 -8.18 0.77 27.68
C GLY A 7 -7.87 2.06 26.92
N THR A 8 -7.41 3.11 27.60
CA THR A 8 -7.07 4.42 27.00
C THR A 8 -5.77 4.95 27.58
N LEU A 9 -4.93 5.56 26.73
CA LEU A 9 -3.83 6.41 27.22
C LEU A 9 -4.30 7.81 27.62
N PHE A 10 -5.55 8.14 27.27
CA PHE A 10 -6.20 9.38 27.62
C PHE A 10 -6.91 9.29 28.98
N PHE A 11 -7.14 10.44 29.60
CA PHE A 11 -7.75 10.56 30.93
C PHE A 11 -9.21 10.08 30.93
N SER A 12 -9.99 10.46 29.91
CA SER A 12 -11.33 9.95 29.67
C SER A 12 -11.69 10.00 28.19
N VAL A 13 -12.42 8.99 27.70
CA VAL A 13 -13.00 8.97 26.36
C VAL A 13 -14.50 8.73 26.50
N THR A 14 -15.29 9.76 26.20
CA THR A 14 -16.75 9.72 26.24
C THR A 14 -17.30 9.80 24.82
N LYS A 15 -18.14 8.84 24.43
CA LYS A 15 -18.79 8.85 23.12
C LYS A 15 -19.93 9.89 23.15
N VAL A 16 -19.88 10.88 22.27
CA VAL A 16 -20.89 11.95 22.17
C VAL A 16 -21.96 11.55 21.14
N ASP A 17 -21.55 11.24 19.91
CA ASP A 17 -22.41 10.68 18.85
C ASP A 17 -21.86 9.37 18.28
N ASN A 18 -22.52 8.81 17.27
CA ASN A 18 -22.07 7.58 16.61
C ASN A 18 -20.70 7.73 15.91
N SER A 19 -20.30 8.97 15.58
CA SER A 19 -19.05 9.30 14.87
C SER A 19 -18.05 10.14 15.70
N THR A 20 -18.45 10.66 16.86
CA THR A 20 -17.64 11.61 17.64
C THR A 20 -17.38 11.11 19.06
N ASN A 21 -16.11 11.08 19.44
CA ASN A 21 -15.66 10.79 20.80
C ASN A 21 -14.99 12.04 21.37
N LEU A 22 -15.40 12.44 22.57
CA LEU A 22 -14.74 13.48 23.34
C LEU A 22 -13.60 12.84 24.13
N VAL A 23 -12.39 13.35 23.91
CA VAL A 23 -11.15 12.81 24.48
C VAL A 23 -10.54 13.86 25.39
N CYS A 24 -10.49 13.58 26.69
CA CYS A 24 -9.76 14.39 27.65
C CYS A 24 -8.36 13.81 27.83
N PHE A 25 -7.33 14.64 27.67
CA PHE A 25 -5.94 14.26 27.91
C PHE A 25 -5.30 15.25 28.87
N GLU A 26 -4.34 14.76 29.65
CA GLU A 26 -3.57 15.59 30.55
C GLU A 26 -2.41 16.23 29.75
N ALA A 27 -2.31 17.56 29.81
CA ALA A 27 -1.26 18.31 29.13
C ALA A 27 -0.17 18.71 30.15
N PRO A 28 1.12 18.43 29.90
CA PRO A 28 1.68 17.81 28.70
C PRO A 28 1.45 16.29 28.63
N PRO A 29 1.26 15.71 27.42
CA PRO A 29 1.03 14.29 27.26
C PRO A 29 2.22 13.46 27.76
N HIS A 30 1.94 12.32 28.39
CA HIS A 30 2.97 11.43 28.93
C HIS A 30 3.64 10.61 27.83
N ILE A 31 4.65 11.21 27.19
CA ILE A 31 5.42 10.57 26.12
C ILE A 31 6.40 9.54 26.71
N VAL A 32 7.12 9.92 27.77
CA VAL A 32 8.19 9.13 28.40
C VAL A 32 7.70 8.58 29.74
N SER A 33 8.19 7.39 30.10
CA SER A 33 7.89 6.73 31.37
C SER A 33 8.89 7.09 32.47
N ASP A 34 8.40 7.26 33.70
CA ASP A 34 9.23 7.43 34.92
C ASP A 34 9.87 6.10 35.38
N GLY A 35 9.81 5.07 34.55
CA GLY A 35 10.35 3.74 34.80
C GLY A 35 9.44 2.85 35.66
N ILE A 36 9.84 1.59 35.81
CA ILE A 36 9.07 0.58 36.58
C ILE A 36 9.01 0.95 38.08
N PHE A 37 10.07 1.59 38.58
CA PHE A 37 10.20 1.97 39.99
C PHE A 37 9.56 3.34 40.29
N GLY A 38 9.79 4.36 39.46
CA GLY A 38 9.16 5.69 39.61
C GLY A 38 7.67 5.70 39.27
N GLY A 39 7.22 4.83 38.36
CA GLY A 39 5.81 4.73 37.99
C GLY A 39 4.88 4.23 39.11
N LYS A 40 5.41 3.55 40.14
CA LYS A 40 4.62 3.08 41.29
C LYS A 40 4.15 4.23 42.19
N THR A 41 4.89 5.33 42.26
CA THR A 41 4.54 6.47 43.13
C THR A 41 3.63 7.48 42.42
N ASN A 42 3.79 7.65 41.11
CA ASN A 42 3.11 8.70 40.34
C ASN A 42 2.02 8.17 39.39
N GLY A 43 1.82 6.83 39.31
CA GLY A 43 0.90 6.21 38.36
C GLY A 43 1.38 6.20 36.90
N ARG A 44 2.58 6.74 36.63
CA ARG A 44 3.25 6.82 35.32
C ARG A 44 4.01 5.55 34.98
N THR A 45 3.28 4.46 34.79
CA THR A 45 3.89 3.18 34.39
C THR A 45 4.26 3.18 32.89
N PRO A 46 5.23 2.36 32.47
CA PRO A 46 5.59 2.20 31.05
C PRO A 46 4.38 1.90 30.14
N MET A 47 3.43 1.09 30.61
CA MET A 47 2.22 0.71 29.87
C MET A 47 1.22 1.86 29.69
N LYS A 48 1.38 2.97 30.42
CA LYS A 48 0.54 4.18 30.31
C LYS A 48 1.25 5.35 29.62
N SER A 49 2.43 5.12 29.07
CA SER A 49 3.23 6.13 28.35
C SER A 49 3.25 5.81 26.86
N PHE A 50 3.17 6.81 25.99
CA PHE A 50 3.03 6.58 24.54
C PHE A 50 4.23 5.86 23.92
N LEU A 51 5.47 6.24 24.27
CA LEU A 51 6.67 5.70 23.61
C LEU A 51 6.96 4.23 23.97
N PRO A 52 6.98 3.81 25.26
CA PRO A 52 7.17 2.40 25.60
C PRO A 52 6.03 1.51 25.08
N MET A 53 4.81 2.05 25.02
CA MET A 53 3.67 1.33 24.47
C MET A 53 3.85 1.07 22.96
N PHE A 54 4.27 2.09 22.23
CA PHE A 54 4.59 1.97 20.81
C PHE A 54 5.72 0.96 20.57
N GLU A 55 6.82 1.02 21.32
CA GLU A 55 7.93 0.06 21.21
C GLU A 55 7.48 -1.37 21.48
N MET A 56 6.64 -1.58 22.50
CA MET A 56 6.07 -2.89 22.81
C MET A 56 5.18 -3.42 21.67
N GLN A 57 4.35 -2.57 21.07
CA GLN A 57 3.50 -2.93 19.93
C GLN A 57 4.35 -3.32 18.71
N MET A 58 5.39 -2.56 18.41
CA MET A 58 6.33 -2.84 17.32
C MET A 58 7.02 -4.18 17.53
N LEU A 59 7.51 -4.45 18.74
CA LEU A 59 8.15 -5.72 19.11
C LEU A 59 7.18 -6.89 18.97
N LEU A 60 5.94 -6.74 19.44
CA LEU A 60 4.93 -7.80 19.34
C LEU A 60 4.55 -8.11 17.90
N ILE A 61 4.33 -7.08 17.07
CA ILE A 61 4.06 -7.25 15.64
C ILE A 61 5.25 -7.95 14.96
N PHE A 62 6.48 -7.52 15.24
CA PHE A 62 7.67 -8.15 14.67
C PHE A 62 7.78 -9.63 15.09
N VAL A 63 7.66 -9.94 16.38
CA VAL A 63 7.74 -11.33 16.87
C VAL A 63 6.65 -12.20 16.24
N LEU A 64 5.41 -11.71 16.17
CA LEU A 64 4.30 -12.47 15.59
C LEU A 64 4.51 -12.72 14.09
N THR A 65 4.94 -11.70 13.34
CA THR A 65 5.25 -11.85 11.92
C THR A 65 6.40 -12.83 11.68
N GLN A 66 7.44 -12.85 12.52
CA GLN A 66 8.52 -13.83 12.44
C GLN A 66 8.05 -15.26 12.76
N ILE A 67 7.18 -15.44 13.75
CA ILE A 67 6.59 -16.75 14.07
C ILE A 67 5.76 -17.24 12.89
N CYS A 68 4.87 -16.41 12.35
CA CYS A 68 4.10 -16.74 11.15
C CYS A 68 5.02 -17.06 9.96
N HIS A 69 6.10 -16.31 9.78
CA HIS A 69 7.06 -16.55 8.71
C HIS A 69 7.77 -17.90 8.88
N PHE A 70 8.22 -18.22 10.09
CA PHE A 70 8.86 -19.50 10.39
C PHE A 70 7.94 -20.70 10.08
N ILE A 71 6.65 -20.59 10.39
CA ILE A 71 5.65 -21.64 10.15
C ILE A 71 5.29 -21.76 8.66
N LEU A 72 5.18 -20.63 7.95
CA LEU A 72 4.70 -20.60 6.56
C LEU A 72 5.83 -20.71 5.52
N LYS A 73 7.08 -20.45 5.90
CA LYS A 73 8.25 -20.56 5.00
C LYS A 73 8.41 -21.95 4.39
N PRO A 74 8.23 -23.08 5.10
CA PRO A 74 8.28 -24.42 4.50
C PRO A 74 7.23 -24.66 3.41
N LEU A 75 6.13 -23.91 3.40
CA LEU A 75 5.07 -24.00 2.39
C LEU A 75 5.40 -23.21 1.11
N GLY A 76 6.54 -22.50 1.07
CA GLY A 76 6.93 -21.68 -0.08
C GLY A 76 6.09 -20.41 -0.24
N LEU A 77 5.43 -19.94 0.83
CA LEU A 77 4.62 -18.73 0.78
C LEU A 77 5.49 -17.45 0.83
N PRO A 78 5.12 -16.40 0.07
CA PRO A 78 5.89 -15.17 0.01
C PRO A 78 5.84 -14.40 1.33
N GLN A 79 6.83 -13.52 1.58
CA GLN A 79 7.01 -12.85 2.88
C GLN A 79 5.81 -12.00 3.30
N PHE A 80 5.04 -11.52 2.33
CA PHE A 80 3.80 -10.77 2.53
C PHE A 80 2.70 -11.56 3.28
N ILE A 81 2.56 -12.87 3.03
CA ILE A 81 1.48 -13.68 3.61
C ILE A 81 1.61 -13.80 5.14
N PRO A 82 2.78 -14.13 5.71
CA PRO A 82 3.01 -14.06 7.15
C PRO A 82 2.59 -12.74 7.81
N GLN A 83 2.85 -11.61 7.14
CA GLN A 83 2.53 -10.28 7.65
C GLN A 83 1.02 -10.05 7.72
N MET A 84 0.30 -10.49 6.68
CA MET A 84 -1.17 -10.48 6.67
C MET A 84 -1.75 -11.39 7.74
N THR A 85 -1.24 -12.63 7.86
CA THR A 85 -1.74 -13.58 8.87
C THR A 85 -1.56 -13.07 10.29
N ALA A 86 -0.42 -12.43 10.59
CA ALA A 86 -0.19 -11.79 11.88
C ALA A 86 -1.22 -10.67 12.15
N GLY A 87 -1.54 -9.86 11.13
CA GLY A 87 -2.56 -8.82 11.21
C GLY A 87 -3.96 -9.38 11.47
N LEU A 88 -4.36 -10.47 10.78
CA LEU A 88 -5.65 -11.13 10.99
C LEU A 88 -5.76 -11.72 12.39
N ILE A 89 -4.69 -12.34 12.89
CA ILE A 89 -4.64 -12.87 14.27
C ILE A 89 -4.87 -11.72 15.25
N LEU A 90 -4.09 -10.64 15.17
CA LEU A 90 -4.21 -9.50 16.09
C LEU A 90 -5.58 -8.81 15.99
N GLY A 91 -6.13 -8.64 14.77
CA GLY A 91 -7.46 -8.11 14.56
C GLY A 91 -8.54 -8.98 15.22
N SER A 92 -8.50 -10.30 15.00
CA SER A 92 -9.46 -11.24 15.57
C SER A 92 -9.40 -11.37 17.10
N LEU A 93 -8.23 -11.11 17.70
CA LEU A 93 -8.08 -11.07 19.16
C LEU A 93 -8.75 -9.82 19.76
N GLY A 94 -8.88 -8.73 19.00
CA GLY A 94 -9.55 -7.51 19.45
C GLY A 94 -11.08 -7.66 19.54
N THR A 95 -11.68 -8.54 18.74
CA THR A 95 -13.13 -8.71 18.65
C THR A 95 -13.68 -9.72 19.66
N LYS A 96 -12.91 -10.75 20.05
CA LYS A 96 -13.32 -11.75 21.05
C LYS A 96 -13.34 -11.17 22.46
N GLU A 97 -14.47 -11.29 23.17
CA GLU A 97 -14.65 -10.73 24.52
C GLU A 97 -13.58 -11.13 25.53
N ILE A 98 -13.14 -12.39 25.48
CA ILE A 98 -12.13 -12.95 26.40
C ILE A 98 -10.76 -12.29 26.22
N SER A 99 -10.36 -12.03 24.97
CA SER A 99 -9.07 -11.41 24.64
C SER A 99 -9.15 -9.88 24.51
N LYS A 100 -10.36 -9.30 24.53
CA LYS A 100 -10.58 -7.85 24.46
C LYS A 100 -9.90 -7.10 25.61
N SER A 101 -9.86 -7.67 26.80
CA SER A 101 -9.13 -7.09 27.94
C SER A 101 -7.62 -6.99 27.68
N MET A 102 -7.03 -8.07 27.14
CA MET A 102 -5.62 -8.11 26.76
C MET A 102 -5.33 -7.14 25.61
N MET A 103 -6.18 -7.09 24.58
CA MET A 103 -6.00 -6.18 23.45
C MET A 103 -6.20 -4.72 23.84
N ASN A 104 -7.12 -4.39 24.74
CA ASN A 104 -7.25 -3.03 25.26
C ASN A 104 -6.01 -2.60 26.07
N MET A 105 -5.31 -3.55 26.71
CA MET A 105 -4.05 -3.27 27.39
C MET A 105 -2.89 -3.09 26.41
N LEU A 106 -2.84 -3.88 25.34
CA LEU A 106 -1.77 -3.90 24.33
C LEU A 106 -1.93 -2.87 23.21
N PHE A 107 -3.16 -2.48 22.89
CA PHE A 107 -3.54 -1.47 21.90
C PHE A 107 -4.60 -0.55 22.50
N PRO A 108 -4.24 0.27 23.49
CA PRO A 108 -5.17 1.21 24.09
C PRO A 108 -5.59 2.28 23.07
N TYR A 109 -6.80 2.81 23.26
CA TYR A 109 -7.32 3.88 22.41
C TYR A 109 -6.35 5.08 22.41
N GLY A 110 -5.96 5.51 21.21
CA GLY A 110 -4.96 6.55 20.97
C GLY A 110 -3.66 6.06 20.33
N THR A 111 -3.23 4.81 20.57
CA THR A 111 -1.97 4.30 19.99
C THR A 111 -2.10 3.94 18.51
N HIS A 112 -3.31 3.56 18.07
CA HIS A 112 -3.57 3.17 16.68
C HIS A 112 -3.20 4.27 15.67
N GLY A 113 -3.46 5.54 16.00
CA GLY A 113 -3.08 6.66 15.13
C GLY A 113 -1.56 6.83 15.02
N VAL A 114 -0.85 6.67 16.14
CA VAL A 114 0.62 6.79 16.20
C VAL A 114 1.28 5.67 15.39
N ILE A 115 0.91 4.42 15.66
CA ILE A 115 1.50 3.27 14.97
C ILE A 115 1.16 3.29 13.47
N SER A 116 -0.08 3.66 13.11
CA SER A 116 -0.49 3.79 11.72
C SER A 116 0.26 4.90 11.00
N SER A 117 0.51 6.04 11.65
CA SER A 117 1.24 7.16 11.03
C SER A 117 2.69 6.78 10.74
N ILE A 118 3.35 6.12 11.70
CA ILE A 118 4.74 5.67 11.55
C ILE A 118 4.84 4.53 10.53
N SER A 119 3.89 3.59 10.54
CA SER A 119 3.88 2.48 9.60
C SER A 119 3.59 2.95 8.16
N SER A 120 2.70 3.93 7.97
CA SER A 120 2.47 4.59 6.67
C SER A 120 3.73 5.22 6.09
N PHE A 121 4.63 5.76 6.93
CA PHE A 121 5.93 6.24 6.45
C PHE A 121 6.80 5.10 5.88
N GLY A 122 6.70 3.90 6.45
CA GLY A 122 7.30 2.69 5.89
C GLY A 122 6.80 2.34 4.50
N TYR A 123 5.47 2.39 4.32
CA TYR A 123 4.85 2.17 3.01
C TYR A 123 5.29 3.22 1.98
N VAL A 124 5.36 4.49 2.38
CA VAL A 124 5.90 5.58 1.55
C VAL A 124 7.34 5.30 1.10
N LEU A 125 8.22 4.91 2.02
CA LEU A 125 9.60 4.55 1.69
C LEU A 125 9.68 3.32 0.78
N PHE A 126 8.82 2.33 0.99
CA PHE A 126 8.72 1.16 0.12
C PHE A 126 8.34 1.55 -1.31
N ILE A 127 7.32 2.39 -1.50
CA ILE A 127 6.93 2.87 -2.83
C ILE A 127 8.05 3.69 -3.47
N PHE A 128 8.71 4.56 -2.71
CA PHE A 128 9.87 5.31 -3.20
C PHE A 128 10.97 4.38 -3.72
N ILE A 129 11.39 3.40 -2.91
CA ILE A 129 12.45 2.45 -3.25
C ILE A 129 12.08 1.65 -4.50
N ASN A 130 10.84 1.17 -4.60
CA ASN A 130 10.37 0.45 -5.78
C ASN A 130 10.34 1.36 -7.02
N GLY A 131 9.93 2.63 -6.88
CA GLY A 131 10.01 3.62 -7.95
C GLY A 131 11.45 3.86 -8.43
N VAL A 132 12.43 3.89 -7.52
CA VAL A 132 13.87 4.00 -7.87
C VAL A 132 14.39 2.74 -8.61
N GLN A 133 13.78 1.59 -8.37
CA GLN A 133 14.14 0.31 -9.02
C GLN A 133 13.43 0.09 -10.36
N MET A 134 12.53 0.99 -10.77
CA MET A 134 11.82 0.86 -12.04
C MET A 134 12.72 1.20 -13.23
N ASP A 135 13.06 0.17 -14.00
CA ASP A 135 13.81 0.27 -15.24
C ASP A 135 12.87 0.49 -16.44
N PHE A 136 12.79 1.72 -16.95
CA PHE A 136 12.02 2.01 -18.16
C PHE A 136 12.64 1.41 -19.44
N SER A 137 13.94 1.09 -19.43
CA SER A 137 14.61 0.43 -20.55
C SER A 137 14.04 -0.98 -20.77
N LEU A 138 13.52 -1.65 -19.73
CA LEU A 138 12.82 -2.93 -19.87
C LEU A 138 11.63 -2.86 -20.83
N ILE A 139 10.88 -1.75 -20.82
CA ILE A 139 9.76 -1.52 -21.75
C ILE A 139 10.27 -1.46 -23.19
N THR A 140 11.34 -0.71 -23.42
CA THR A 140 11.91 -0.56 -24.76
C THR A 140 12.52 -1.87 -25.29
N ARG A 141 13.10 -2.68 -24.39
CA ARG A 141 13.78 -3.94 -24.74
C ARG A 141 12.82 -5.10 -24.99
N THR A 142 11.76 -5.24 -24.19
CA THR A 142 10.75 -6.30 -24.37
C THR A 142 9.74 -5.97 -25.49
N GLY A 143 9.65 -4.69 -25.87
CA GLY A 143 8.99 -4.23 -27.09
C GLY A 143 7.45 -4.30 -27.03
N ARG A 144 6.83 -4.53 -28.19
CA ARG A 144 5.36 -4.49 -28.36
C ARG A 144 4.61 -5.56 -27.54
N LYS A 145 5.28 -6.65 -27.16
CA LYS A 145 4.67 -7.77 -26.41
C LYS A 145 4.19 -7.34 -25.03
N ALA A 146 5.05 -6.65 -24.27
CA ALA A 146 4.73 -6.19 -22.93
C ALA A 146 3.55 -5.20 -22.93
N TRP A 147 3.52 -4.28 -23.90
CA TRP A 147 2.42 -3.33 -24.09
C TRP A 147 1.11 -4.03 -24.44
N ALA A 148 1.13 -5.00 -25.36
CA ALA A 148 -0.08 -5.74 -25.72
C ALA A 148 -0.68 -6.46 -24.51
N ILE A 149 0.16 -7.15 -23.72
CA ILE A 149 -0.27 -7.86 -22.50
C ILE A 149 -0.80 -6.87 -21.46
N ALA A 150 -0.11 -5.74 -21.24
CA ALA A 150 -0.51 -4.74 -20.27
C ALA A 150 -1.86 -4.08 -20.60
N VAL A 151 -2.03 -3.63 -21.85
CA VAL A 151 -3.26 -2.94 -22.29
C VAL A 151 -4.45 -3.90 -22.26
N ILE A 152 -4.30 -5.11 -22.80
CA ILE A 152 -5.37 -6.12 -22.81
C ILE A 152 -5.68 -6.59 -21.38
N GLY A 153 -4.66 -6.81 -20.55
CA GLY A 153 -4.77 -7.23 -19.16
C GLY A 153 -5.46 -6.22 -18.24
N ILE A 154 -5.55 -4.95 -18.63
CA ILE A 154 -6.32 -3.91 -17.92
C ILE A 154 -7.67 -3.67 -18.59
N ALA A 155 -7.70 -3.50 -19.91
CA ALA A 155 -8.92 -3.12 -20.62
C ALA A 155 -9.98 -4.22 -20.57
N VAL A 156 -9.60 -5.48 -20.78
CA VAL A 156 -10.57 -6.59 -20.86
C VAL A 156 -11.27 -6.84 -19.51
N PRO A 157 -10.58 -6.92 -18.35
CA PRO A 157 -11.28 -7.10 -17.08
C PRO A 157 -12.20 -5.93 -16.71
N LEU A 158 -11.83 -4.68 -17.04
CA LEU A 158 -12.70 -3.52 -16.81
C LEU A 158 -13.96 -3.57 -17.67
N ILE A 159 -13.81 -3.86 -18.96
CA ILE A 159 -14.95 -3.95 -19.90
C ILE A 159 -15.85 -5.13 -19.55
N ALA A 160 -15.29 -6.27 -19.16
CA ALA A 160 -16.07 -7.46 -18.80
C ALA A 160 -16.73 -7.35 -17.42
N GLY A 161 -16.09 -6.65 -16.47
CA GLY A 161 -16.61 -6.49 -15.11
C GLY A 161 -17.80 -5.54 -15.02
N HIS A 162 -17.88 -4.52 -15.88
CA HIS A 162 -18.99 -3.55 -15.84
C HIS A 162 -20.37 -4.17 -16.14
N PRO A 163 -20.56 -4.99 -17.20
CA PRO A 163 -21.81 -5.73 -17.42
C PRO A 163 -22.18 -6.66 -16.27
N LEU A 164 -21.20 -7.34 -15.67
CA LEU A 164 -21.44 -8.20 -14.51
C LEU A 164 -21.96 -7.39 -13.32
N LEU A 165 -21.32 -6.26 -13.01
CA LEU A 165 -21.77 -5.35 -11.96
C LEU A 165 -23.21 -4.86 -12.21
N TYR A 166 -23.51 -4.47 -13.45
CA TYR A 166 -24.86 -4.04 -13.84
C TYR A 166 -25.90 -5.17 -13.66
N PHE A 167 -25.56 -6.38 -14.10
CA PHE A 167 -26.43 -7.56 -13.99
C PHE A 167 -26.73 -7.91 -12.53
N LEU A 168 -25.69 -7.97 -11.68
CA LEU A 168 -25.82 -8.28 -10.25
C LEU A 168 -26.62 -7.21 -9.49
N ASN A 169 -26.37 -5.93 -9.80
CA ASN A 169 -27.13 -4.81 -9.23
C ASN A 169 -28.64 -4.94 -9.54
N HIS A 170 -29.00 -5.33 -10.76
CA HIS A 170 -30.39 -5.45 -11.17
C HIS A 170 -31.11 -6.69 -10.59
N HIS A 171 -30.42 -7.83 -10.47
CA HIS A 171 -31.06 -9.11 -10.12
C HIS A 171 -31.02 -9.43 -8.63
N ILE A 172 -30.08 -8.87 -7.87
CA ILE A 172 -29.89 -9.21 -6.44
C ILE A 172 -30.67 -8.24 -5.52
N ASP A 173 -31.59 -7.42 -6.06
CA ASP A 173 -32.46 -6.45 -5.36
C ASP A 173 -31.85 -5.86 -4.08
N THR A 174 -30.63 -5.37 -4.21
CA THR A 174 -29.73 -5.15 -3.06
C THR A 174 -29.78 -3.71 -2.56
N GLY A 175 -30.71 -2.90 -3.09
CA GLY A 175 -30.91 -1.52 -2.64
C GLY A 175 -29.62 -0.69 -2.67
N PHE A 176 -28.78 -0.85 -3.70
CA PHE A 176 -27.42 -0.28 -3.79
C PHE A 176 -27.34 1.25 -3.94
N GLY A 177 -28.42 2.00 -3.68
CA GLY A 177 -28.54 3.43 -3.98
C GLY A 177 -27.40 4.32 -3.46
N GLY A 178 -26.62 3.86 -2.48
CA GLY A 178 -25.37 4.50 -2.02
C GLY A 178 -24.08 3.69 -2.18
N GLN A 179 -24.12 2.38 -2.46
CA GLN A 179 -22.94 1.47 -2.41
C GLN A 179 -22.44 1.01 -3.78
N TYR A 180 -23.14 1.35 -4.88
CA TYR A 180 -22.70 1.01 -6.25
C TYR A 180 -21.28 1.52 -6.54
N LYS A 181 -20.95 2.71 -6.02
CA LYS A 181 -19.63 3.33 -6.14
C LYS A 181 -18.55 2.47 -5.48
N ASP A 182 -18.78 2.01 -4.26
CA ASP A 182 -17.82 1.19 -3.49
C ASP A 182 -17.52 -0.14 -4.18
N ILE A 183 -18.56 -0.78 -4.75
CA ILE A 183 -18.42 -2.04 -5.49
C ILE A 183 -17.70 -1.81 -6.82
N TYR A 184 -17.96 -0.70 -7.51
CA TYR A 184 -17.22 -0.32 -8.71
C TYR A 184 -15.74 -0.06 -8.40
N ILE A 185 -15.44 0.61 -7.28
CA ILE A 185 -14.07 0.80 -6.80
C ILE A 185 -13.38 -0.55 -6.55
N SER A 186 -14.09 -1.53 -5.98
CA SER A 186 -13.58 -2.90 -5.79
C SER A 186 -13.26 -3.61 -7.12
N LEU A 187 -14.04 -3.36 -8.18
CA LEU A 187 -13.75 -3.91 -9.52
C LEU A 187 -12.46 -3.31 -10.08
N VAL A 188 -12.32 -1.98 -9.99
CA VAL A 188 -11.14 -1.26 -10.48
C VAL A 188 -9.89 -1.70 -9.69
N SER A 189 -9.95 -1.73 -8.36
CA SER A 189 -8.82 -2.14 -7.51
C SER A 189 -8.36 -3.58 -7.78
N SER A 190 -9.29 -4.50 -8.06
CA SER A 190 -8.97 -5.89 -8.45
C SER A 190 -8.26 -5.97 -9.80
N THR A 191 -8.50 -5.02 -10.70
CA THR A 191 -7.86 -5.00 -12.03
C THR A 191 -6.45 -4.43 -12.02
N VAL A 192 -6.12 -3.49 -11.13
CA VAL A 192 -4.79 -2.88 -11.04
C VAL A 192 -3.69 -3.92 -10.80
N THR A 193 -2.53 -3.79 -11.45
CA THR A 193 -1.30 -4.56 -11.15
C THR A 193 -0.19 -3.57 -10.86
N MET A 194 0.52 -3.78 -9.76
CA MET A 194 1.60 -2.90 -9.33
C MET A 194 2.95 -3.57 -9.54
N PHE A 195 3.89 -2.86 -10.18
CA PHE A 195 5.23 -3.37 -10.47
C PHE A 195 5.97 -3.78 -9.20
N ALA A 196 5.85 -3.00 -8.13
CA ALA A 196 6.51 -3.28 -6.85
C ALA A 196 6.17 -4.67 -6.30
N VAL A 197 4.90 -5.09 -6.44
CA VAL A 197 4.42 -6.40 -5.99
C VAL A 197 4.95 -7.51 -6.91
N THR A 198 4.88 -7.30 -8.22
CA THR A 198 5.41 -8.27 -9.18
C THR A 198 6.93 -8.44 -9.05
N ALA A 199 7.67 -7.35 -8.83
CA ALA A 199 9.12 -7.35 -8.68
C ALA A 199 9.56 -8.06 -7.40
N THR A 200 8.90 -7.76 -6.27
CA THR A 200 9.17 -8.45 -5.00
C THR A 200 8.88 -9.95 -5.11
N LEU A 201 7.75 -10.35 -5.73
CA LEU A 201 7.43 -11.75 -5.98
C LEU A 201 8.49 -12.46 -6.85
N LEU A 202 8.88 -11.86 -7.98
CA LEU A 202 9.88 -12.44 -8.88
C LEU A 202 11.28 -12.54 -8.25
N ASN A 203 11.63 -11.60 -7.38
CA ASN A 203 12.85 -11.62 -6.60
C ASN A 203 12.81 -12.73 -5.54
N GLU A 204 11.68 -12.91 -4.84
CA GLU A 204 11.50 -14.02 -3.88
C GLU A 204 11.55 -15.39 -4.58
N LEU A 205 10.95 -15.51 -5.76
CA LEU A 205 10.99 -16.73 -6.58
C LEU A 205 12.34 -16.94 -7.29
N GLN A 206 13.29 -16.01 -7.18
CA GLN A 206 14.62 -16.07 -7.83
C GLN A 206 14.60 -16.17 -9.38
N ILE A 207 13.50 -15.74 -10.02
CA ILE A 207 13.33 -15.80 -11.49
C ILE A 207 13.31 -14.43 -12.16
N GLN A 208 13.59 -13.35 -11.43
CA GLN A 208 13.57 -11.97 -11.94
C GLN A 208 14.41 -11.74 -13.22
N ASN A 209 15.56 -12.41 -13.34
CA ASN A 209 16.49 -12.25 -14.46
C ASN A 209 16.18 -13.17 -15.66
N SER A 210 15.22 -14.08 -15.51
CA SER A 210 14.78 -14.95 -16.63
C SER A 210 14.13 -14.13 -17.75
N GLU A 211 13.99 -14.71 -18.95
CA GLU A 211 13.23 -14.08 -20.04
C GLU A 211 11.76 -13.84 -19.62
N LEU A 212 11.16 -14.82 -18.93
CA LEU A 212 9.81 -14.72 -18.36
C LEU A 212 9.72 -13.60 -17.32
N GLY A 213 10.68 -13.54 -16.39
CA GLY A 213 10.75 -12.52 -15.35
C GLY A 213 10.88 -11.11 -15.91
N ARG A 214 11.75 -10.91 -16.91
CA ARG A 214 11.91 -9.61 -17.59
C ARG A 214 10.65 -9.19 -18.34
N LEU A 215 9.97 -10.12 -19.03
CA LEU A 215 8.70 -9.84 -19.68
C LEU A 215 7.60 -9.51 -18.65
N ALA A 216 7.54 -10.22 -17.53
CA ALA A 216 6.61 -9.96 -16.44
C ALA A 216 6.84 -8.58 -15.80
N LEU A 217 8.09 -8.24 -15.47
CA LEU A 217 8.46 -6.92 -14.94
C LEU A 217 8.09 -5.81 -15.92
N SER A 218 8.41 -5.97 -17.19
CA SER A 218 8.08 -4.95 -18.19
C SER A 218 6.58 -4.78 -18.42
N SER A 219 5.82 -5.88 -18.41
CA SER A 219 4.37 -5.84 -18.54
C SER A 219 3.74 -5.21 -17.30
N ALA A 220 4.20 -5.58 -16.10
CA ALA A 220 3.75 -5.01 -14.84
C ALA A 220 4.07 -3.52 -14.74
N LEU A 221 5.24 -3.07 -15.21
CA LEU A 221 5.61 -1.65 -15.27
C LEU A 221 4.64 -0.86 -16.17
N ALA A 222 4.36 -1.36 -17.38
CA ALA A 222 3.38 -0.74 -18.25
C ALA A 222 1.96 -0.73 -17.63
N MET A 223 1.56 -1.82 -16.98
CA MET A 223 0.29 -1.89 -16.25
C MET A 223 0.22 -0.89 -15.10
N ASP A 224 1.32 -0.70 -14.36
CA ASP A 224 1.40 0.22 -13.22
C ASP A 224 1.26 1.68 -13.68
N ILE A 225 1.92 2.07 -14.77
CA ILE A 225 1.77 3.41 -15.36
C ILE A 225 0.33 3.65 -15.81
N ILE A 226 -0.26 2.72 -16.57
CA ILE A 226 -1.64 2.85 -17.07
C ILE A 226 -2.61 2.91 -15.89
N SER A 227 -2.44 2.03 -14.91
CA SER A 227 -3.29 1.97 -13.71
C SER A 227 -3.17 3.23 -12.88
N THR A 228 -1.97 3.77 -12.69
CA THR A 228 -1.75 5.02 -11.94
C THR A 228 -2.41 6.20 -12.63
N ILE A 229 -2.36 6.29 -13.96
CA ILE A 229 -3.08 7.33 -14.71
C ILE A 229 -4.60 7.16 -14.54
N LEU A 230 -5.11 5.94 -14.65
CA LEU A 230 -6.55 5.66 -14.48
C LEU A 230 -7.05 5.95 -13.06
N THR A 231 -6.30 5.58 -12.02
CA THR A 231 -6.72 5.79 -10.62
C THR A 231 -6.60 7.25 -10.20
N THR A 232 -5.57 7.97 -10.64
CA THR A 232 -5.42 9.41 -10.37
C THR A 232 -6.46 10.25 -11.09
N THR A 233 -6.76 9.95 -12.36
CA THR A 233 -7.86 10.62 -13.08
C THR A 233 -9.21 10.29 -12.46
N GLY A 234 -9.44 9.01 -12.15
CA GLY A 234 -10.65 8.55 -11.48
C GLY A 234 -10.86 9.21 -10.12
N SER A 235 -9.80 9.40 -9.32
CA SER A 235 -9.88 10.05 -8.02
C SER A 235 -10.29 11.53 -8.12
N VAL A 236 -9.76 12.26 -9.13
CA VAL A 236 -10.14 13.65 -9.37
C VAL A 236 -11.61 13.74 -9.78
N ILE A 237 -12.03 12.90 -10.72
CA ILE A 237 -13.42 12.89 -11.22
C ILE A 237 -14.39 12.50 -10.09
N ALA A 238 -14.02 11.57 -9.21
CA ALA A 238 -14.85 11.13 -8.10
C ALA A 238 -14.97 12.17 -6.97
N LYS A 239 -14.00 13.07 -6.80
CA LYS A 239 -13.98 14.08 -5.73
C LYS A 239 -14.71 15.38 -6.09
N TYR A 240 -14.80 15.73 -7.38
CA TYR A 240 -15.33 17.02 -7.82
C TYR A 240 -16.50 16.85 -8.78
N SER A 241 -17.55 17.65 -8.60
CA SER A 241 -18.69 17.70 -9.52
C SER A 241 -18.55 18.81 -10.57
N GLU A 242 -17.81 19.87 -10.26
CA GLU A 242 -17.61 21.01 -11.16
C GLU A 242 -16.50 20.75 -12.18
N THR A 243 -16.81 20.89 -13.48
CA THR A 243 -15.88 20.62 -14.58
C THR A 243 -14.64 21.51 -14.55
N SER A 244 -14.76 22.78 -14.15
CA SER A 244 -13.64 23.72 -14.03
C SER A 244 -12.61 23.25 -13.01
N LEU A 245 -13.08 22.73 -11.87
CA LEU A 245 -12.23 22.26 -10.78
C LEU A 245 -11.58 20.91 -11.11
N ILE A 246 -12.30 20.03 -11.84
CA ILE A 246 -11.74 18.79 -12.41
C ILE A 246 -10.58 19.15 -13.35
N LEU A 247 -10.80 20.05 -14.31
CA LEU A 247 -9.80 20.40 -15.31
C LEU A 247 -8.55 21.03 -14.66
N LYS A 248 -8.76 21.93 -13.68
CA LYS A 248 -7.69 22.57 -12.92
C LYS A 248 -6.84 21.54 -12.16
N ASN A 249 -7.47 20.62 -11.44
CA ASN A 249 -6.75 19.60 -10.67
C ASN A 249 -6.05 18.59 -11.59
N LEU A 250 -6.69 18.14 -12.68
CA LEU A 250 -6.03 17.28 -13.67
C LEU A 250 -4.79 17.94 -14.24
N LEU A 251 -4.89 19.23 -14.64
CA LEU A 251 -3.75 19.98 -15.13
C LEU A 251 -2.62 20.05 -14.10
N LEU A 252 -2.95 20.25 -12.83
CA LEU A 252 -1.96 20.33 -11.75
C LEU A 252 -1.28 18.97 -11.47
N VAL A 253 -2.04 17.86 -11.52
CA VAL A 253 -1.52 16.49 -11.37
C VAL A 253 -0.59 16.14 -12.52
N TYR A 254 -1.00 16.38 -13.77
CA TYR A 254 -0.14 16.12 -14.93
C TYR A 254 1.06 17.07 -15.00
N ALA A 255 0.90 18.33 -14.59
CA ALA A 255 2.03 19.25 -14.44
C ALA A 255 3.04 18.71 -13.42
N MET A 256 2.59 18.19 -12.27
CA MET A 256 3.47 17.56 -11.29
C MET A 256 4.17 16.32 -11.88
N ALA A 257 3.44 15.44 -12.57
CA ALA A 257 3.98 14.23 -13.20
C ALA A 257 5.05 14.52 -14.26
N VAL A 258 5.00 15.67 -14.93
CA VAL A 258 5.97 16.07 -15.96
C VAL A 258 7.10 16.94 -15.39
N LEU A 259 6.77 17.94 -14.57
CA LEU A 259 7.75 18.91 -14.06
C LEU A 259 8.70 18.28 -13.04
N VAL A 260 8.23 17.39 -12.17
CA VAL A 260 9.08 16.75 -11.16
C VAL A 260 10.20 15.94 -11.82
N PRO A 261 9.94 15.01 -12.76
CA PRO A 261 11.02 14.35 -13.48
C PRO A 261 11.90 15.30 -14.28
N LEU A 262 11.33 16.35 -14.89
CA LEU A 262 12.09 17.31 -15.69
C LEU A 262 13.08 18.13 -14.85
N VAL A 263 12.77 18.43 -13.59
CA VAL A 263 13.63 19.19 -12.68
C VAL A 263 14.52 18.26 -11.85
N CYS A 264 13.96 17.23 -11.23
CA CYS A 264 14.69 16.36 -10.33
C CYS A 264 15.70 15.49 -11.07
N ARG A 265 15.34 14.89 -12.22
CA ARG A 265 16.24 13.99 -12.95
C ARG A 265 17.57 14.63 -13.37
N PRO A 266 17.62 15.84 -13.98
CA PRO A 266 18.91 16.47 -14.29
C PRO A 266 19.69 16.86 -13.04
N LEU A 267 19.03 17.27 -11.95
CA LEU A 267 19.70 17.54 -10.67
C LEU A 267 20.38 16.27 -10.13
N MET A 268 19.70 15.12 -10.18
CA MET A 268 20.29 13.83 -9.77
C MET A 268 21.49 13.45 -10.65
N PHE A 269 21.42 13.66 -11.97
CA PHE A 269 22.56 13.43 -12.85
C PHE A 269 23.74 14.37 -12.57
N LEU A 270 23.49 15.62 -12.19
CA LEU A 270 24.52 16.55 -11.76
C LEU A 270 25.22 16.04 -10.49
N VAL A 271 24.46 15.53 -9.53
CA VAL A 271 25.00 14.90 -8.31
C VAL A 271 25.87 13.67 -8.65
N ILE A 272 25.44 12.83 -9.59
CA ILE A 272 26.22 11.69 -10.06
C ILE A 272 27.53 12.16 -10.69
N LYS A 273 27.51 13.18 -11.55
CA LYS A 273 28.72 13.73 -12.19
C LYS A 273 29.71 14.31 -11.18
N HIS A 274 29.24 14.85 -10.07
CA HIS A 274 30.09 15.37 -8.98
C HIS A 274 30.54 14.28 -7.99
N THR A 275 30.04 13.05 -8.12
CA THR A 275 30.45 11.93 -7.29
C THR A 275 31.62 11.22 -7.97
N PRO A 276 32.80 11.13 -7.33
CA PRO A 276 33.96 10.46 -7.91
C PRO A 276 33.64 8.99 -8.20
N GLU A 277 34.10 8.50 -9.36
CA GLU A 277 33.92 7.11 -9.78
C GLU A 277 34.42 6.14 -8.71
N GLY A 278 33.62 5.12 -8.40
CA GLY A 278 33.93 4.10 -7.39
C GLY A 278 33.73 4.52 -5.93
N ARG A 279 33.39 5.78 -5.62
CA ARG A 279 33.09 6.21 -4.25
C ARG A 279 31.57 6.24 -3.98
N PRO A 280 31.14 5.92 -2.74
CA PRO A 280 29.74 6.04 -2.39
C PRO A 280 29.29 7.50 -2.43
N VAL A 281 28.05 7.73 -2.86
CA VAL A 281 27.41 9.06 -2.81
C VAL A 281 27.44 9.58 -1.37
N LYS A 282 27.78 10.87 -1.20
CA LYS A 282 27.84 11.51 0.12
C LYS A 282 26.47 11.42 0.82
N ASN A 283 26.50 11.15 2.14
CA ASN A 283 25.28 11.03 2.97
C ASN A 283 24.38 12.27 2.87
N ALA A 284 24.95 13.46 2.69
CA ALA A 284 24.21 14.71 2.51
C ALA A 284 23.17 14.62 1.38
N PHE A 285 23.52 14.03 0.23
CA PHE A 285 22.58 13.88 -0.88
C PHE A 285 21.44 12.92 -0.53
N ILE A 286 21.73 11.85 0.21
CA ILE A 286 20.70 10.91 0.66
C ILE A 286 19.71 11.62 1.58
N TYR A 287 20.19 12.46 2.51
CA TYR A 287 19.31 13.25 3.39
C TYR A 287 18.47 14.26 2.61
N ILE A 288 19.05 14.93 1.60
CA ILE A 288 18.32 15.86 0.72
C ILE A 288 17.22 15.12 -0.05
N ILE A 289 17.48 13.90 -0.55
CA ILE A 289 16.49 13.10 -1.26
C ILE A 289 15.36 12.64 -0.33
N VAL A 290 15.68 12.20 0.89
CA VAL A 290 14.66 11.85 1.89
C VAL A 290 13.81 13.08 2.27
N ALA A 291 14.40 14.27 2.37
CA ALA A 291 13.64 15.50 2.55
C ALA A 291 12.74 15.79 1.34
N MET A 292 13.22 15.59 0.10
CA MET A 292 12.41 15.73 -1.11
C MET A 292 11.24 14.74 -1.16
N VAL A 293 11.39 13.50 -0.64
CA VAL A 293 10.28 12.55 -0.50
C VAL A 293 9.13 13.18 0.31
N LEU A 294 9.45 13.81 1.44
CA LEU A 294 8.44 14.46 2.28
C LEU A 294 7.81 15.68 1.59
N VAL A 295 8.63 16.53 0.96
CA VAL A 295 8.16 17.73 0.27
C VAL A 295 7.25 17.40 -0.90
N LEU A 296 7.61 16.42 -1.74
CA LEU A 296 6.80 16.03 -2.89
C LEU A 296 5.56 15.23 -2.50
N GLY A 297 5.63 14.42 -1.43
CA GLY A 297 4.43 13.81 -0.87
C GLY A 297 3.45 14.86 -0.34
N TRP A 298 3.94 15.87 0.38
CA TRP A 298 3.12 16.99 0.85
C TRP A 298 2.54 17.82 -0.31
N LEU A 299 3.33 18.08 -1.36
CA LEU A 299 2.86 18.73 -2.58
C LEU A 299 1.72 17.94 -3.24
N SER A 300 1.81 16.61 -3.28
CA SER A 300 0.74 15.74 -3.80
C SER A 300 -0.57 15.93 -3.03
N VAL A 301 -0.50 15.95 -1.70
CA VAL A 301 -1.66 16.19 -0.82
C VAL A 301 -2.22 17.60 -1.03
N TYR A 302 -1.37 18.61 -1.20
CA TYR A 302 -1.79 19.97 -1.52
C TYR A 302 -2.58 20.07 -2.84
N ILE A 303 -2.29 19.17 -3.80
CA ILE A 303 -2.98 19.02 -5.09
C ILE A 303 -4.23 18.12 -4.98
N ASN A 304 -4.64 17.75 -3.76
CA ASN A 304 -5.77 16.85 -3.46
C ASN A 304 -5.56 15.40 -3.98
N GLN A 305 -4.31 14.98 -4.14
CA GLN A 305 -3.92 13.61 -4.45
C GLN A 305 -3.34 12.88 -3.23
N ASP A 306 -3.20 11.57 -3.35
CA ASP A 306 -2.60 10.75 -2.30
C ASP A 306 -1.12 11.09 -2.12
N PHE A 307 -0.63 11.08 -0.88
CA PHE A 307 0.78 11.38 -0.56
C PHE A 307 1.75 10.48 -1.35
N VAL A 308 1.34 9.23 -1.57
CA VAL A 308 2.13 8.19 -2.24
C VAL A 308 2.43 8.55 -3.69
N LEU A 309 1.53 9.25 -4.40
CA LEU A 309 1.71 9.62 -5.81
C LEU A 309 2.95 10.50 -6.00
N GLY A 310 3.11 11.54 -5.17
CA GLY A 310 4.26 12.44 -5.29
C GLY A 310 5.59 11.75 -5.01
N VAL A 311 5.59 10.83 -4.06
CA VAL A 311 6.75 10.02 -3.71
C VAL A 311 7.10 9.01 -4.80
N PHE A 312 6.08 8.43 -5.43
CA PHE A 312 6.24 7.55 -6.59
C PHE A 312 6.89 8.30 -7.76
N ILE A 313 6.38 9.48 -8.11
CA ILE A 313 6.94 10.33 -9.19
C ILE A 313 8.40 10.71 -8.89
N LEU A 314 8.74 11.05 -7.64
CA LEU A 314 10.13 11.28 -7.25
C LEU A 314 10.98 10.03 -7.44
N GLY A 315 10.49 8.85 -7.03
CA GLY A 315 11.18 7.57 -7.21
C GLY A 315 11.53 7.32 -8.68
N LEU A 316 10.56 7.51 -9.59
CA LEU A 316 10.75 7.41 -11.04
C LEU A 316 11.77 8.42 -11.60
N SER A 317 11.95 9.55 -10.93
CA SER A 317 12.87 10.62 -11.35
C SER A 317 14.32 10.31 -10.99
N VAL A 318 14.56 9.41 -10.04
CA VAL A 318 15.90 8.98 -9.64
C VAL A 318 16.40 7.96 -10.67
N PRO A 319 17.60 8.15 -11.25
CA PRO A 319 18.18 7.17 -12.15
C PRO A 319 18.46 5.87 -11.38
N GLU A 320 18.00 4.78 -11.94
CA GLU A 320 18.25 3.44 -11.41
C GLU A 320 19.74 3.07 -11.45
N GLY A 321 20.13 2.12 -10.59
CA GLY A 321 21.47 1.57 -10.57
C GLY A 321 22.54 2.46 -9.92
N PRO A 322 23.83 2.09 -10.06
CA PRO A 322 24.94 2.82 -9.43
C PRO A 322 25.24 4.17 -10.10
N PRO A 323 25.80 5.15 -9.35
CA PRO A 323 26.13 5.09 -7.92
C PRO A 323 24.97 5.51 -7.00
N LEU A 324 23.93 6.19 -7.51
CA LEU A 324 22.92 6.86 -6.69
C LEU A 324 21.74 5.96 -6.30
N GLY A 325 21.06 5.37 -7.29
CA GLY A 325 19.89 4.52 -7.05
C GLY A 325 20.24 3.33 -6.16
N SER A 326 21.35 2.65 -6.44
CA SER A 326 21.82 1.52 -5.63
C SER A 326 22.20 1.93 -4.19
N ALA A 327 22.77 3.13 -3.99
CA ALA A 327 23.07 3.64 -2.66
C ALA A 327 21.80 3.96 -1.86
N LEU A 328 20.79 4.57 -2.50
CA LEU A 328 19.49 4.85 -1.87
C LEU A 328 18.79 3.55 -1.47
N VAL A 329 18.67 2.60 -2.39
CA VAL A 329 18.09 1.27 -2.12
C VAL A 329 18.83 0.63 -0.95
N LYS A 330 20.17 0.52 -0.99
CA LYS A 330 20.95 -0.12 0.08
C LYS A 330 20.72 0.51 1.46
N LYS A 331 20.57 1.83 1.55
CA LYS A 331 20.38 2.51 2.84
C LYS A 331 18.94 2.46 3.35
N LEU A 332 17.97 2.64 2.46
CA LEU A 332 16.57 2.79 2.85
C LEU A 332 15.84 1.44 2.92
N HIS A 333 16.29 0.42 2.19
CA HIS A 333 15.62 -0.88 2.10
C HIS A 333 15.49 -1.62 3.44
N PHE A 334 16.51 -1.55 4.28
CA PHE A 334 16.44 -2.16 5.62
C PHE A 334 15.34 -1.52 6.47
N PHE A 335 15.26 -0.19 6.47
CA PHE A 335 14.30 0.53 7.30
C PHE A 335 12.88 0.50 6.72
N GLY A 336 12.73 0.77 5.42
CA GLY A 336 11.44 0.79 4.74
C GLY A 336 10.83 -0.60 4.58
N SER A 337 11.53 -1.50 3.88
CA SER A 337 10.96 -2.79 3.45
C SER A 337 11.01 -3.88 4.53
N TRP A 338 12.10 -3.96 5.30
CA TRP A 338 12.26 -5.05 6.29
C TRP A 338 11.68 -4.74 7.66
N PHE A 339 11.69 -3.47 8.07
CA PHE A 339 11.26 -3.08 9.41
C PHE A 339 9.86 -2.44 9.43
N LEU A 340 9.64 -1.36 8.69
CA LEU A 340 8.36 -0.63 8.77
C LEU A 340 7.24 -1.25 7.90
N LEU A 341 7.55 -1.84 6.74
CA LEU A 341 6.55 -2.43 5.85
C LEU A 341 5.74 -3.58 6.49
N PRO A 342 6.34 -4.54 7.21
CA PRO A 342 5.58 -5.57 7.92
C PRO A 342 4.58 -4.96 8.90
N ILE A 343 5.00 -3.90 9.58
CA ILE A 343 4.18 -3.20 10.58
C ILE A 343 3.04 -2.47 9.90
N PHE A 344 3.27 -1.87 8.73
CA PHE A 344 2.21 -1.30 7.90
C PHE A 344 1.20 -2.36 7.49
N VAL A 345 1.65 -3.48 6.93
CA VAL A 345 0.74 -4.56 6.50
C VAL A 345 -0.07 -5.10 7.68
N THR A 346 0.58 -5.42 8.80
CA THR A 346 -0.10 -5.93 9.99
C THR A 346 -1.08 -4.92 10.58
N THR A 347 -0.72 -3.65 10.70
CA THR A 347 -1.62 -2.61 11.25
C THR A 347 -2.80 -2.30 10.34
N SER A 348 -2.61 -2.32 9.01
CA SER A 348 -3.67 -2.19 8.03
C SER A 348 -4.65 -3.37 8.10
N VAL A 349 -4.14 -4.60 8.16
CA VAL A 349 -4.98 -5.81 8.24
C VAL A 349 -5.68 -5.95 9.60
N MET A 350 -5.10 -5.41 10.68
CA MET A 350 -5.76 -5.34 12.00
C MET A 350 -7.07 -4.56 11.98
N ARG A 351 -7.27 -3.65 11.02
CA ARG A 351 -8.51 -2.88 10.85
C ARG A 351 -9.65 -3.72 10.24
N VAL A 352 -9.36 -4.90 9.69
CA VAL A 352 -10.35 -5.77 9.07
C VAL A 352 -11.21 -6.42 10.15
N ASP A 353 -12.51 -6.13 10.12
CA ASP A 353 -13.48 -6.79 10.98
C ASP A 353 -14.10 -8.01 10.28
N LEU A 354 -13.68 -9.20 10.72
CA LEU A 354 -14.17 -10.48 10.21
C LEU A 354 -15.50 -10.92 10.86
N PHE A 355 -15.90 -10.28 11.96
CA PHE A 355 -17.07 -10.67 12.75
C PHE A 355 -18.26 -9.74 12.51
N MET A 356 -18.07 -8.68 11.71
CA MET A 356 -19.15 -7.82 11.29
C MET A 356 -20.11 -8.57 10.36
N GLU A 357 -21.39 -8.56 10.70
CA GLU A 357 -22.45 -9.16 9.88
C GLU A 357 -22.73 -8.27 8.66
N TYR A 358 -22.22 -8.69 7.50
CA TYR A 358 -22.52 -8.04 6.23
C TYR A 358 -23.79 -8.64 5.60
N PRO A 359 -24.60 -7.85 4.90
CA PRO A 359 -25.74 -8.36 4.14
C PRO A 359 -25.27 -9.46 3.17
N GLN A 360 -25.93 -10.61 3.18
CA GLN A 360 -25.54 -11.77 2.37
C GLN A 360 -25.42 -11.42 0.87
N GLY A 361 -26.32 -10.57 0.35
CA GLY A 361 -26.27 -10.09 -1.03
C GLY A 361 -25.00 -9.30 -1.36
N MET A 362 -24.50 -8.47 -0.43
CA MET A 362 -23.26 -7.71 -0.61
C MET A 362 -22.05 -8.63 -0.68
N VAL A 363 -21.96 -9.61 0.22
CA VAL A 363 -20.85 -10.57 0.26
C VAL A 363 -20.79 -11.39 -1.03
N ILE A 364 -21.94 -11.90 -1.50
CA ILE A 364 -22.03 -12.66 -2.74
C ILE A 364 -21.65 -11.79 -3.94
N THR A 365 -22.14 -10.54 -4.01
CA THR A 365 -21.85 -9.62 -5.11
C THR A 365 -20.37 -9.27 -5.18
N VAL A 366 -19.76 -8.84 -4.07
CA VAL A 366 -18.33 -8.49 -4.04
C VAL A 366 -17.46 -9.70 -4.33
N SER A 367 -17.74 -10.85 -3.71
CA SER A 367 -16.98 -12.09 -3.93
C SER A 367 -17.06 -12.56 -5.39
N SER A 368 -18.24 -12.54 -6.00
CA SER A 368 -18.43 -12.93 -7.40
C SER A 368 -17.71 -11.99 -8.37
N ILE A 369 -17.78 -10.67 -8.15
CA ILE A 369 -17.07 -9.67 -8.98
C ILE A 369 -15.56 -9.87 -8.87
N VAL A 370 -15.02 -10.03 -7.65
CA VAL A 370 -13.59 -10.23 -7.44
C VAL A 370 -13.13 -11.50 -8.14
N LEU A 371 -13.79 -12.64 -7.91
CA LEU A 371 -13.44 -13.92 -8.54
C LEU A 371 -13.52 -13.84 -10.06
N PHE A 372 -14.60 -13.30 -10.60
CA PHE A 372 -14.77 -13.13 -12.04
C PHE A 372 -13.67 -12.25 -12.65
N THR A 373 -13.36 -11.12 -12.01
CA THR A 373 -12.32 -10.19 -12.48
C THR A 373 -10.95 -10.86 -12.51
N HIS A 374 -10.62 -11.65 -11.48
CA HIS A 374 -9.36 -12.41 -11.46
C HIS A 374 -9.29 -13.44 -12.57
N ILE A 375 -10.37 -14.20 -12.82
CA ILE A 375 -10.43 -15.19 -13.90
C ILE A 375 -10.29 -14.51 -15.27
N VAL A 376 -11.06 -13.44 -15.53
CA VAL A 376 -10.99 -12.69 -16.78
C VAL A 376 -9.60 -12.12 -16.99
N LYS A 377 -8.96 -11.60 -15.94
CA LYS A 377 -7.59 -11.06 -16.01
C LYS A 377 -6.55 -12.12 -16.34
N ILE A 378 -6.66 -13.33 -15.77
CA ILE A 378 -5.77 -14.45 -16.13
C ILE A 378 -5.92 -14.77 -17.62
N VAL A 379 -7.15 -14.88 -18.12
CA VAL A 379 -7.40 -15.14 -19.55
C VAL A 379 -6.89 -13.98 -20.42
N ALA A 380 -7.13 -12.73 -20.01
CA ALA A 380 -6.73 -11.53 -20.72
C ALA A 380 -5.20 -11.36 -20.81
N CYS A 381 -4.44 -11.86 -19.84
CA CYS A 381 -2.97 -11.90 -19.92
C CYS A 381 -2.46 -13.13 -20.69
N PHE A 382 -3.14 -14.27 -20.58
CA PHE A 382 -2.75 -15.53 -21.22
C PHE A 382 -2.88 -15.49 -22.75
N VAL A 383 -4.03 -15.05 -23.28
CA VAL A 383 -4.31 -15.02 -24.72
C VAL A 383 -3.28 -14.21 -25.52
N PRO A 384 -2.96 -12.94 -25.17
CA PRO A 384 -1.94 -12.19 -25.90
C PRO A 384 -0.53 -12.75 -25.71
N ALA A 385 -0.23 -13.39 -24.57
CA ALA A 385 1.06 -14.04 -24.37
C ALA A 385 1.26 -15.22 -25.32
N VAL A 386 0.23 -16.06 -25.50
CA VAL A 386 0.25 -17.16 -26.49
C VAL A 386 0.36 -16.61 -27.91
N TYR A 387 -0.41 -15.56 -28.24
CA TYR A 387 -0.33 -14.90 -29.56
C TYR A 387 1.07 -14.30 -29.83
N CYS A 388 1.80 -13.92 -28.78
CA CYS A 388 3.19 -13.47 -28.85
C CYS A 388 4.22 -14.61 -28.95
N ASN A 389 3.78 -15.84 -29.26
CA ASN A 389 4.58 -17.07 -29.38
C ASN A 389 5.26 -17.51 -28.08
N LEU A 390 4.67 -17.27 -26.91
CA LEU A 390 5.15 -17.90 -25.67
C LEU A 390 4.61 -19.33 -25.57
N PRO A 391 5.41 -20.28 -25.05
CA PRO A 391 4.91 -21.61 -24.68
C PRO A 391 3.73 -21.49 -23.71
N ASN A 392 2.71 -22.33 -23.86
CA ASN A 392 1.49 -22.26 -23.03
C ASN A 392 1.77 -22.30 -21.52
N LYS A 393 2.79 -23.06 -21.09
CA LYS A 393 3.20 -23.11 -19.67
C LYS A 393 3.72 -21.76 -19.19
N ASP A 394 4.60 -21.13 -19.96
CA ASP A 394 5.18 -19.83 -19.63
C ASP A 394 4.13 -18.71 -19.70
N ALA A 395 3.23 -18.77 -20.68
CA ALA A 395 2.10 -17.84 -20.81
C ALA A 395 1.15 -17.94 -19.60
N LEU A 396 0.88 -19.15 -19.11
CA LEU A 396 0.05 -19.38 -17.93
C LEU A 396 0.75 -18.89 -16.66
N SER A 397 2.05 -19.19 -16.49
CA SER A 397 2.85 -18.68 -15.38
C SER A 397 2.90 -17.14 -15.38
N LEU A 398 3.07 -16.50 -16.55
CA LEU A 398 3.02 -15.05 -16.70
C LEU A 398 1.68 -14.47 -16.25
N ALA A 399 0.57 -15.09 -16.68
CA ALA A 399 -0.77 -14.65 -16.31
C ALA A 399 -0.99 -14.72 -14.79
N PHE A 400 -0.52 -15.77 -14.11
CA PHE A 400 -0.56 -15.85 -12.65
C PHE A 400 0.30 -14.78 -11.98
N ILE A 401 1.54 -14.58 -12.44
CA ILE A 401 2.45 -13.55 -11.91
C ILE A 401 1.83 -12.15 -12.00
N LEU A 402 1.17 -11.82 -13.12
CA LEU A 402 0.51 -10.52 -13.33
C LEU A 402 -0.83 -10.37 -12.60
N ASN A 403 -1.38 -11.46 -12.06
CA ASN A 403 -2.61 -11.46 -11.26
C ASN A 403 -2.36 -11.30 -9.76
N CYS A 404 -1.11 -11.49 -9.31
CA CYS A 404 -0.74 -11.39 -7.90
C CYS A 404 -1.04 -10.01 -7.31
N LYS A 405 -1.47 -10.03 -6.04
CA LYS A 405 -1.80 -8.86 -5.22
C LYS A 405 -0.90 -8.83 -4.00
N GLY A 406 -0.58 -7.63 -3.52
CA GLY A 406 0.39 -7.46 -2.46
C GLY A 406 0.16 -6.21 -1.61
N VAL A 407 1.27 -5.67 -1.11
CA VAL A 407 1.28 -4.58 -0.13
C VAL A 407 0.68 -3.30 -0.68
N VAL A 408 0.88 -3.02 -1.98
CA VAL A 408 0.42 -1.79 -2.62
C VAL A 408 -1.11 -1.76 -2.68
N GLU A 409 -1.76 -2.89 -2.95
CA GLU A 409 -3.22 -2.97 -2.98
C GLU A 409 -3.83 -2.86 -1.58
N ILE A 410 -3.19 -3.39 -0.54
CA ILE A 410 -3.61 -3.10 0.85
C ILE A 410 -3.55 -1.61 1.12
N GLY A 411 -2.46 -0.94 0.71
CA GLY A 411 -2.33 0.51 0.87
C GLY A 411 -3.39 1.30 0.10
N LEU A 412 -3.75 0.85 -1.11
CA LEU A 412 -4.84 1.42 -1.90
C LEU A 412 -6.18 1.28 -1.15
N TYR A 413 -6.51 0.09 -0.62
CA TYR A 413 -7.73 -0.12 0.15
C TYR A 413 -7.79 0.74 1.40
N CYS A 414 -6.68 0.90 2.13
CA CYS A 414 -6.61 1.81 3.27
C CYS A 414 -6.82 3.27 2.87
N SER A 415 -6.21 3.73 1.77
CA SER A 415 -6.38 5.10 1.28
C SER A 415 -7.83 5.40 0.89
N LEU A 416 -8.47 4.46 0.20
CA LEU A 416 -9.88 4.56 -0.20
C LEU A 416 -10.81 4.59 1.02
N TYR A 417 -10.57 3.71 1.99
CA TYR A 417 -11.33 3.66 3.25
C TYR A 417 -11.20 4.95 4.06
N ASP A 418 -9.98 5.48 4.22
CA ASP A 418 -9.72 6.70 4.99
C ASP A 418 -10.26 7.95 4.28
N SER A 419 -10.28 7.95 2.94
CA SER A 419 -10.82 9.06 2.13
C SER A 419 -12.36 9.11 2.08
N LYS A 420 -13.06 8.10 2.63
CA LYS A 420 -14.52 7.94 2.55
C LYS A 420 -15.06 8.09 1.11
N VAL A 421 -14.29 7.62 0.13
CA VAL A 421 -14.64 7.68 -1.29
C VAL A 421 -15.52 6.52 -1.67
#